data_AF-A0A7I7TEC8-F1
#
_entry.id   AF-A0A7I7TEC8-F1
#
_cell.length_a   1.000
_cell.length_b   1.000
_cell.length_c   1.000
_cell.angle_alpha   90.00
_cell.angle_beta   90.00
_cell.angle_gamma   90.00
#
_symmetry.space_group_name_H-M   'P 1'
#
loop_
_entity.id
_entity.type
_entity.pdbx_description
1 polymer ?
#
loop_
_entity_poly.entity_id
_entity_poly.type
_entity_poly.pdbx_seq_one_letter_code
_entity_poly.pdbx_strand_id
1 'polypeptide(L)'
;MRTVRAAAAGVVATSLSLTSIVLATPAHAIPPNCQAVPWGFLGTQVRQICDSPIRADGSWIRHRIEGYPAHYENPSSSCSGGVYYSNCTYYPGGNVAERDTDDEYYPVTPDTVLPDEPGHLG
;
A
#
# COMPACT_ATOMS: atom_id res chain seq x y z
N MET A 1 -15.99 -29.64 66.81
CA MET A 1 -16.91 -28.54 66.46
C MET A 1 -16.09 -27.47 65.74
N ARG A 2 -16.43 -27.17 64.48
CA ARG A 2 -15.69 -26.26 63.59
C ARG A 2 -16.13 -24.81 63.86
N THR A 3 -15.18 -23.90 64.06
CA THR A 3 -15.42 -22.45 64.03
C THR A 3 -14.88 -21.87 62.73
N VAL A 4 -15.76 -21.21 61.99
CA VAL A 4 -15.48 -20.48 60.74
C VAL A 4 -15.16 -19.04 61.08
N ARG A 5 -14.13 -18.45 60.45
CA ARG A 5 -14.08 -17.01 60.16
C ARG A 5 -13.45 -16.76 58.79
N ALA A 6 -14.25 -16.16 57.93
CA ALA A 6 -13.87 -15.65 56.61
C ALA A 6 -13.04 -14.37 56.75
N ALA A 7 -12.11 -14.15 55.82
CA ALA A 7 -11.51 -12.84 55.59
C ALA A 7 -11.54 -12.57 54.07
N ALA A 8 -12.27 -11.52 53.72
CA ALA A 8 -12.34 -10.96 52.37
C ALA A 8 -11.08 -10.15 52.05
N ALA A 9 -10.58 -10.21 50.81
CA ALA A 9 -9.69 -9.19 50.27
C ALA A 9 -9.64 -9.22 48.74
N GLY A 10 -9.99 -8.09 48.12
CA GLY A 10 -9.36 -7.59 46.90
C GLY A 10 -9.95 -8.04 45.56
N VAL A 11 -10.96 -7.32 45.08
CA VAL A 11 -11.29 -7.26 43.65
C VAL A 11 -10.14 -6.53 42.95
N VAL A 12 -9.30 -7.26 42.21
CA VAL A 12 -8.35 -6.65 41.27
C VAL A 12 -9.08 -6.48 39.93
N ALA A 13 -9.56 -5.27 39.69
CA ALA A 13 -10.08 -4.87 38.38
C ALA A 13 -8.90 -4.80 37.40
N THR A 14 -8.73 -5.84 36.58
CA THR A 14 -7.82 -5.81 35.45
C THR A 14 -8.46 -4.99 34.32
N SER A 15 -8.06 -3.73 34.22
CA SER A 15 -8.37 -2.88 33.07
C SER A 15 -7.79 -3.51 31.80
N LEU A 16 -8.64 -4.08 30.96
CA LEU A 16 -8.29 -4.50 29.61
C LEU A 16 -8.12 -3.25 28.75
N SER A 17 -6.87 -2.80 28.61
CA SER A 17 -6.49 -1.82 27.60
C SER A 17 -6.83 -2.41 26.22
N LEU A 18 -7.79 -1.83 25.51
CA LEU A 18 -8.02 -2.14 24.11
C LEU A 18 -6.80 -1.68 23.30
N THR A 19 -5.88 -2.60 23.04
CA THR A 19 -4.88 -2.44 21.98
C THR A 19 -5.59 -2.50 20.64
N SER A 20 -5.69 -1.36 19.95
CA SER A 20 -6.10 -1.30 18.55
C SER A 20 -5.10 -2.09 17.71
N ILE A 21 -5.49 -3.27 17.25
CA ILE A 21 -4.73 -4.03 16.25
C ILE A 21 -4.99 -3.33 14.92
N VAL A 22 -4.08 -2.45 14.51
CA VAL A 22 -4.02 -2.00 13.13
C VAL A 22 -3.63 -3.22 12.31
N LEU A 23 -4.55 -3.73 11.50
CA LEU A 23 -4.29 -4.81 10.56
C LEU A 23 -3.24 -4.31 9.56
N ALA A 24 -1.99 -4.72 9.77
CA ALA A 24 -0.94 -4.49 8.79
C ALA A 24 -1.27 -5.30 7.53
N THR A 25 -1.30 -4.64 6.38
CA THR A 25 -1.38 -5.34 5.09
C THR A 25 -0.18 -6.28 4.95
N PRO A 26 -0.36 -7.49 4.38
CA PRO A 26 0.74 -8.43 4.20
C PRO A 26 1.83 -7.77 3.35
N ALA A 27 3.02 -7.60 3.93
CA ALA A 27 4.18 -7.17 3.18
C ALA A 27 4.58 -8.30 2.23
N HIS A 28 4.27 -8.14 0.94
CA HIS A 28 4.82 -9.01 -0.09
C HIS A 28 6.31 -8.69 -0.24
N ALA A 29 7.15 -9.71 -0.11
CA ALA A 29 8.57 -9.54 -0.37
C ALA A 29 8.76 -9.21 -1.85
N ILE A 30 9.45 -8.11 -2.14
CA ILE A 30 9.82 -7.75 -3.51
C ILE A 30 10.70 -8.90 -4.06
N PRO A 31 10.39 -9.46 -5.25
CA PRO A 31 11.18 -10.53 -5.83
C PRO A 31 12.64 -10.11 -6.03
N PRO A 32 13.59 -11.07 -6.12
CA PRO A 32 14.96 -10.75 -6.52
C PRO A 32 14.95 -10.08 -7.91
N ASN A 33 15.90 -9.17 -8.12
CA ASN A 33 16.04 -8.37 -9.34
C ASN A 33 14.87 -7.42 -9.61
N CYS A 34 14.02 -7.17 -8.59
CA CYS A 34 12.96 -6.20 -8.63
C CYS A 34 13.17 -5.10 -7.59
N GLN A 35 12.66 -3.91 -7.90
CA GLN A 35 12.60 -2.78 -7.00
C GLN A 35 11.24 -2.09 -7.16
N ALA A 36 10.62 -1.71 -6.05
CA ALA A 36 9.43 -0.86 -6.03
C ALA A 36 9.76 0.48 -5.36
N VAL A 37 9.37 1.59 -5.99
CA VAL A 37 9.58 2.95 -5.47
C VAL A 37 8.31 3.79 -5.57
N PRO A 38 8.12 4.79 -4.70
CA PRO A 38 7.06 5.79 -4.88
C PRO A 38 7.20 6.51 -6.22
N TRP A 39 6.08 6.75 -6.89
CA TRP A 39 6.01 7.34 -8.22
C TRP A 39 4.79 8.26 -8.39
N GLY A 40 4.78 9.03 -9.47
CA GLY A 40 3.72 10.00 -9.76
C GLY A 40 3.70 11.20 -8.82
N PHE A 41 2.61 11.96 -8.85
CA PHE A 41 2.46 13.18 -8.06
C PHE A 41 2.42 12.85 -6.56
N LEU A 42 3.41 13.34 -5.81
CA LEU A 42 3.54 13.13 -4.35
C LEU A 42 3.60 11.64 -3.93
N GLY A 43 4.01 10.73 -4.81
CA GLY A 43 4.14 9.31 -4.47
C GLY A 43 2.80 8.57 -4.33
N THR A 44 1.74 9.06 -5.00
CA THR A 44 0.42 8.40 -5.00
C THR A 44 0.40 7.08 -5.76
N GLN A 45 1.36 6.89 -6.67
CA GLN A 45 1.56 5.66 -7.41
C GLN A 45 2.81 4.94 -6.89
N VAL A 46 2.94 3.68 -7.26
CA VAL A 46 4.15 2.88 -7.12
C VAL A 46 4.63 2.54 -8.52
N ARG A 47 5.95 2.60 -8.71
CA ARG A 47 6.62 2.05 -9.88
C ARG A 47 7.44 0.85 -9.46
N GLN A 48 7.13 -0.30 -10.03
CA GLN A 48 7.89 -1.53 -9.88
C GLN A 48 8.70 -1.79 -11.15
N ILE A 49 10.00 -2.02 -11.00
CA ILE A 49 10.91 -2.38 -12.08
C ILE A 49 11.52 -3.72 -11.74
N CYS A 50 11.51 -4.64 -12.70
CA CYS A 50 12.16 -5.95 -12.62
C CYS A 50 13.05 -6.17 -13.85
N ASP A 51 14.26 -6.69 -13.63
CA ASP A 51 15.19 -6.98 -14.72
C ASP A 51 15.38 -8.49 -14.94
N SER A 52 15.41 -8.90 -16.21
CA SER A 52 15.90 -10.22 -16.60
C SER A 52 17.42 -10.31 -16.42
N PRO A 53 18.01 -11.52 -16.42
CA PRO A 53 19.45 -11.67 -16.54
C PRO A 53 20.01 -10.93 -17.77
N ILE A 54 21.25 -10.45 -17.66
CA ILE A 54 21.98 -9.85 -18.78
C ILE A 54 22.29 -10.96 -19.82
N ARG A 55 21.94 -10.69 -21.08
CA ARG A 55 22.21 -11.55 -22.22
C ARG A 55 23.66 -11.44 -22.68
N ALA A 56 24.07 -12.35 -23.56
CA ALA A 56 25.42 -12.37 -24.12
C ALA A 56 25.82 -11.09 -24.90
N ASP A 57 24.83 -10.35 -25.42
CA ASP A 57 25.03 -9.07 -26.10
C ASP A 57 25.10 -7.86 -25.15
N GLY A 58 24.99 -8.08 -23.84
CA GLY A 58 24.99 -7.05 -22.81
C GLY A 58 23.64 -6.38 -22.58
N SER A 59 22.59 -6.78 -23.30
CA SER A 59 21.22 -6.29 -23.08
C SER A 59 20.48 -7.12 -22.02
N TRP A 60 19.46 -6.53 -21.40
CA TRP A 60 18.47 -7.26 -20.60
C TRP A 60 17.05 -6.80 -20.96
N ILE A 61 16.04 -7.54 -20.53
CA ILE A 61 14.64 -7.08 -20.58
C ILE A 61 14.31 -6.45 -19.25
N ARG A 62 13.79 -5.23 -19.31
CA ARG A 62 13.16 -4.56 -18.19
C ARG A 62 11.66 -4.72 -18.29
N HIS A 63 11.06 -5.11 -17.17
CA HIS A 63 9.62 -5.06 -16.93
C HIS A 63 9.33 -3.91 -15.98
N ARG A 64 8.52 -2.94 -16.41
CA ARG A 64 8.10 -1.80 -15.61
C ARG A 64 6.59 -1.81 -15.47
N ILE A 65 6.12 -1.78 -14.23
CA ILE A 65 4.71 -1.58 -13.89
C ILE A 65 4.60 -0.28 -13.11
N GLU A 66 3.63 0.55 -13.47
CA GLU A 66 3.25 1.73 -12.71
C GLU A 66 1.77 1.63 -12.34
N GLY A 67 1.42 1.99 -11.12
CA GLY A 67 0.05 1.82 -10.67
C GLY A 67 -0.26 2.42 -9.31
N TYR A 68 -1.54 2.41 -8.97
CA TYR A 68 -2.02 2.77 -7.64
C TYR A 68 -2.07 1.52 -6.78
N PRO A 69 -1.39 1.48 -5.62
CA PRO A 69 -1.47 0.35 -4.71
C PRO A 69 -2.89 0.22 -4.16
N ALA A 70 -3.24 -0.98 -3.70
CA ALA A 70 -4.51 -1.20 -3.01
C ALA A 70 -4.61 -0.27 -1.78
N HIS A 71 -5.72 0.45 -1.65
CA HIS A 71 -5.91 1.44 -0.59
C HIS A 71 -7.38 1.59 -0.20
N TYR A 72 -7.62 2.25 0.93
CA TYR A 72 -8.97 2.61 1.36
C TYR A 72 -9.32 4.02 0.91
N GLU A 73 -10.40 4.17 0.14
CA GLU A 73 -10.99 5.46 -0.18
C GLU A 73 -11.95 5.88 0.94
N ASN A 74 -11.70 7.06 1.51
CA ASN A 74 -12.57 7.60 2.55
C ASN A 74 -13.92 8.03 1.96
N PRO A 75 -15.03 7.84 2.69
CA PRO A 75 -16.32 8.35 2.27
C PRO A 75 -16.27 9.88 2.11
N SER A 76 -16.94 10.40 1.09
CA SER A 76 -16.98 11.83 0.82
C SER A 76 -18.38 12.28 0.42
N SER A 77 -18.65 13.57 0.60
CA SER A 77 -19.89 14.20 0.15
C SER A 77 -19.54 15.42 -0.68
N SER A 78 -20.16 15.55 -1.86
CA SER A 78 -20.10 16.77 -2.65
C SER A 78 -21.44 17.47 -2.61
N CYS A 79 -21.46 18.66 -2.01
CA CYS A 79 -22.63 19.51 -1.96
C CYS A 79 -22.45 20.70 -2.90
N SER A 80 -23.45 20.93 -3.75
CA SER A 80 -23.54 22.11 -4.60
C SER A 80 -24.88 22.81 -4.36
N GLY A 81 -24.89 24.14 -4.38
CA GLY A 81 -26.11 24.88 -4.09
C GLY A 81 -26.00 26.37 -4.39
N GLY A 82 -27.15 27.01 -4.58
CA GLY A 82 -27.32 28.45 -4.75
C GLY A 82 -28.38 28.98 -3.79
N VAL A 83 -28.78 30.24 -3.97
CA VAL A 83 -29.67 30.97 -3.04
C VAL A 83 -31.00 30.25 -2.78
N TYR A 84 -31.48 29.42 -3.72
CA TYR A 84 -32.77 28.74 -3.63
C TYR A 84 -32.72 27.21 -3.76
N TYR A 85 -31.54 26.60 -3.75
CA TYR A 85 -31.41 25.14 -3.78
C TYR A 85 -30.09 24.64 -3.19
N SER A 86 -30.11 23.44 -2.64
CA SER A 86 -28.92 22.69 -2.27
C SER A 86 -29.10 21.23 -2.68
N ASN A 87 -28.09 20.66 -3.31
CA ASN A 87 -28.02 19.25 -3.68
C ASN A 87 -26.70 18.66 -3.16
N CYS A 88 -26.80 17.56 -2.42
CA CYS A 88 -25.63 16.84 -1.92
C CYS A 88 -25.65 15.42 -2.48
N THR A 89 -24.51 15.00 -3.03
CA THR A 89 -24.25 13.62 -3.42
C THR A 89 -23.29 13.00 -2.43
N TYR A 90 -23.66 11.85 -1.87
CA TYR A 90 -22.81 11.06 -0.98
C TYR A 90 -22.12 9.95 -1.77
N TYR A 91 -20.81 9.84 -1.58
CA TYR A 91 -19.96 8.80 -2.14
C TYR A 91 -19.48 7.88 -1.00
N PRO A 92 -19.95 6.63 -0.94
CA PRO A 92 -19.51 5.69 0.10
C PRO A 92 -18.03 5.37 -0.09
N GLY A 93 -17.30 5.27 1.03
CA GLY A 93 -15.92 4.81 1.04
C GLY A 93 -15.82 3.30 0.91
N GLY A 94 -14.62 2.80 0.62
CA GLY A 94 -14.40 1.38 0.41
C GLY A 94 -12.94 1.02 0.15
N ASN A 95 -12.65 -0.29 0.19
CA ASN A 95 -11.37 -0.80 -0.27
C ASN A 95 -11.34 -0.78 -1.79
N VAL A 96 -10.32 -0.15 -2.35
CA VAL A 96 -10.02 -0.11 -3.77
C VAL A 96 -8.87 -1.06 -4.03
N ALA A 97 -9.06 -1.95 -5.00
CA ALA A 97 -8.02 -2.87 -5.41
C ALA A 97 -6.86 -2.11 -6.06
N GLU A 98 -5.69 -2.73 -6.05
CA GLU A 98 -4.56 -2.25 -6.83
C GLU A 98 -4.93 -2.13 -8.31
N ARG A 99 -4.39 -1.11 -8.97
CA ARG A 99 -4.67 -0.82 -10.36
C ARG A 99 -3.41 -0.36 -11.07
N ASP A 100 -3.06 -1.09 -12.12
CA ASP A 100 -1.98 -0.71 -13.03
C ASP A 100 -2.46 0.41 -13.97
N THR A 101 -1.64 1.44 -14.09
CA THR A 101 -1.77 2.50 -15.09
C THR A 101 -0.89 2.23 -16.31
N ASP A 102 0.22 1.53 -16.13
CA ASP A 102 1.17 1.18 -17.18
C ASP A 102 1.86 -0.18 -16.88
N ASP A 103 2.11 -0.98 -17.92
CA ASP A 103 2.80 -2.28 -17.85
C ASP A 103 3.57 -2.52 -19.15
N GLU A 104 4.90 -2.42 -19.08
CA GLU A 104 5.77 -2.41 -20.24
C GLU A 104 6.95 -3.36 -20.11
N TYR A 105 7.29 -4.02 -21.23
CA TYR A 105 8.51 -4.81 -21.39
C TYR A 105 9.36 -4.25 -22.51
N TYR A 106 10.61 -3.90 -22.21
CA TYR A 106 11.51 -3.34 -23.23
C TYR A 106 12.97 -3.76 -23.03
N PRO A 107 13.76 -3.85 -24.12
CA PRO A 107 15.18 -4.12 -24.04
C PRO A 107 15.93 -2.89 -23.54
N VAL A 108 16.92 -3.13 -22.67
CA VAL A 108 17.79 -2.10 -22.11
C VAL A 108 19.24 -2.55 -22.23
N THR A 109 20.13 -1.62 -22.53
CA THR A 109 21.59 -1.76 -22.41
C THR A 109 22.10 -0.72 -21.41
N PRO A 110 23.35 -0.81 -20.94
CA PRO A 110 23.91 0.18 -20.01
C PRO A 110 23.81 1.62 -20.51
N ASP A 111 23.83 1.82 -21.83
CA ASP A 111 23.77 3.13 -22.48
C ASP A 111 22.33 3.62 -22.74
N THR A 112 21.32 2.74 -22.66
CA THR A 112 19.91 3.08 -22.93
C THR A 112 19.03 3.03 -21.68
N VAL A 113 19.61 2.82 -20.49
CA VAL A 113 18.88 2.97 -19.21
C VAL A 113 18.34 4.39 -19.13
N LEU A 114 17.04 4.53 -18.85
CA LEU A 114 16.44 5.85 -18.69
C LEU A 114 17.03 6.56 -17.45
N PRO A 115 17.23 7.89 -17.49
CA PRO A 115 17.93 8.61 -16.41
C PRO A 115 17.28 8.49 -15.03
N ASP A 116 15.98 8.24 -14.99
CA ASP A 116 15.18 8.09 -13.77
C ASP A 116 15.04 6.62 -13.32
N GLU A 117 15.67 5.68 -14.01
CA GLU A 117 15.63 4.26 -13.71
C GLU A 117 16.93 3.75 -13.10
N PRO A 118 16.88 2.67 -12.30
CA PRO A 118 18.08 2.05 -11.79
C PRO A 118 18.89 1.38 -12.92
N GLY A 119 20.18 1.19 -12.65
CA GLY A 119 20.99 0.21 -13.38
C GLY A 119 20.41 -1.21 -13.26
N HIS A 120 21.09 -2.18 -13.86
CA HIS A 120 20.63 -3.57 -13.81
C HIS A 120 20.48 -4.07 -12.36
N LEU A 121 19.36 -4.73 -12.06
CA LEU A 121 18.96 -5.08 -10.69
C LEU A 121 19.44 -6.46 -10.19
N GLY A 122 20.17 -7.26 -10.97
CA GLY A 122 20.83 -8.49 -10.45
C GLY A 122 21.00 -9.65 -11.42
#